data_AF-A0A454VY85-F1
#
_entry.id   AF-A0A454VY85-F1
#
_cell.length_a   1.000
_cell.length_b   1.000
_cell.length_c   1.000
_cell.angle_alpha   90.00
_cell.angle_beta   90.00
_cell.angle_gamma   90.00
#
_symmetry.space_group_name_H-M   'P 1'
#
loop_
_entity.id
_entity.type
_entity.pdbx_description
1 polymer ?
#
loop_
_entity_poly.entity_id
_entity_poly.type
_entity_poly.pdbx_seq_one_letter_code
_entity_poly.pdbx_strand_id
1 'polypeptide(L)'
;RWLLSVEVPPQPHFRDQEEDTYTLWGYALTGGVPGDHVPKRMGDCTGAEILDELLGHLGFDDIADEVRETTRVTTVQMPYATARFQRRAASDRPLVVPDGAVNFAFLGQFVELPESAASTAEYAVRSAMTAVHHHFGVDRGIPAAYHGLADPEVARSALRTALA
;
A
#
# COMPACT_ATOMS: atom_id res chain seq x y z
N ARG A 1 0.24 -2.13 21.47
CA ARG A 1 -0.19 -1.03 20.58
C ARG A 1 -0.06 -1.46 19.13
N TRP A 2 -1.16 -1.45 18.39
CA TRP A 2 -1.22 -1.96 17.02
C TRP A 2 -0.62 -1.04 15.95
N LEU A 3 -0.39 0.24 16.28
CA LEU A 3 -0.09 1.27 15.28
C LEU A 3 -1.17 1.24 14.18
N LEU A 4 -2.41 1.34 14.64
CA LEU A 4 -3.62 1.31 13.82
C LEU A 4 -3.72 2.61 13.03
N SER A 5 -4.02 2.50 11.74
CA SER A 5 -4.32 3.62 10.85
C SER A 5 -5.58 3.32 10.08
N VAL A 6 -6.42 4.34 9.89
CA VAL A 6 -7.68 4.26 9.15
C VAL A 6 -7.77 5.37 8.11
N GLU A 7 -8.51 5.09 7.05
CA GLU A 7 -8.81 6.01 5.96
C GLU A 7 -10.30 5.93 5.62
N VAL A 8 -10.93 7.09 5.45
CA VAL A 8 -12.28 7.20 4.90
C VAL A 8 -12.14 7.69 3.46
N PRO A 9 -12.27 6.81 2.45
CA PRO A 9 -12.18 7.23 1.06
C PRO A 9 -13.41 8.08 0.66
N PRO A 10 -13.35 8.80 -0.48
CA PRO A 10 -14.53 9.44 -1.06
C PRO A 10 -15.67 8.46 -1.27
N GLN A 11 -16.90 8.89 -0.97
CA GLN A 11 -18.10 8.06 -1.02
C GLN A 11 -19.00 8.48 -2.20
N PRO A 12 -19.62 7.53 -2.92
CA PRO A 12 -19.47 6.08 -2.76
C PRO A 12 -18.08 5.62 -3.22
N HIS A 13 -17.46 4.70 -2.47
CA HIS A 13 -16.16 4.15 -2.83
C HIS A 13 -16.30 3.06 -3.92
N PHE A 14 -17.39 2.30 -3.87
CA PHE A 14 -17.74 1.30 -4.87
C PHE A 14 -18.83 1.81 -5.81
N ARG A 15 -18.75 1.43 -7.10
CA ARG A 15 -19.69 1.88 -8.14
C ARG A 15 -21.15 1.63 -7.78
N ASP A 16 -21.43 0.46 -7.22
CA ASP A 16 -22.78 -0.02 -6.90
C ASP A 16 -22.99 -0.09 -5.37
N GLN A 17 -22.33 0.81 -4.62
CA GLN A 17 -22.51 0.92 -3.17
C GLN A 17 -23.95 1.36 -2.85
N GLU A 18 -24.58 0.67 -1.90
CA GLU A 18 -25.93 1.00 -1.44
C GLU A 18 -25.99 2.42 -0.85
N GLU A 19 -27.15 3.08 -1.00
CA GLU A 19 -27.40 4.39 -0.39
C GLU A 19 -27.28 4.29 1.13
N ASP A 20 -26.83 5.38 1.77
CA ASP A 20 -26.56 5.48 3.21
C ASP A 20 -25.59 4.43 3.78
N THR A 21 -24.88 3.69 2.92
CA THR A 21 -23.76 2.85 3.31
C THR A 21 -22.46 3.60 3.10
N TYR A 22 -21.55 3.53 4.07
CA TYR A 22 -20.25 4.19 4.04
C TYR A 22 -19.13 3.17 4.22
N THR A 23 -17.98 3.44 3.62
CA THR A 23 -16.82 2.55 3.69
C THR A 23 -15.69 3.21 4.45
N LEU A 24 -15.02 2.42 5.28
CA LEU A 24 -13.80 2.80 5.98
C LEU A 24 -12.79 1.66 5.78
N TRP A 25 -11.53 2.01 5.56
CA TRP A 25 -10.44 1.06 5.48
C TRP A 25 -9.45 1.28 6.62
N GLY A 26 -8.81 0.21 7.09
CA GLY A 26 -7.81 0.32 8.13
C GLY A 26 -6.83 -0.83 8.15
N TYR A 27 -5.67 -0.60 8.76
CA TYR A 27 -4.62 -1.58 8.92
C TYR A 27 -3.76 -1.28 10.16
N ALA A 28 -3.04 -2.28 10.63
CA ALA A 28 -2.07 -2.17 11.71
C ALA A 28 -0.67 -2.55 11.23
N LEU A 29 0.34 -1.79 11.62
CA LEU A 29 1.75 -2.14 11.35
C LEU A 29 2.32 -3.10 12.42
N THR A 30 1.76 -3.10 13.63
CA THR A 30 2.22 -3.93 14.76
C THR A 30 1.07 -4.75 15.36
N GLY A 31 0.33 -5.49 14.52
CA GLY A 31 -0.80 -6.33 14.95
C GLY A 31 -0.43 -7.59 15.76
N GLY A 32 0.86 -7.91 15.91
CA GLY A 32 1.36 -9.09 16.63
C GLY A 32 1.39 -8.96 18.16
N VAL A 33 0.97 -7.83 18.72
CA VAL A 33 0.91 -7.56 20.16
C VAL A 33 -0.53 -7.24 20.59
N PRO A 34 -0.88 -7.34 21.89
CA PRO A 34 -2.17 -6.88 22.38
C PRO A 34 -2.50 -5.42 22.03
N GLY A 35 -3.78 -5.15 21.79
CA GLY A 35 -4.35 -3.82 21.62
C GLY A 35 -4.37 -3.04 22.93
N ASP A 36 -4.76 -1.77 22.84
CA ASP A 36 -4.90 -0.88 24.00
C ASP A 36 -6.28 -1.00 24.66
N HIS A 37 -7.34 -1.29 23.89
CA HIS A 37 -8.72 -1.48 24.37
C HIS A 37 -9.17 -2.94 24.29
N VAL A 38 -8.58 -3.71 23.36
CA VAL A 38 -8.85 -5.13 23.16
C VAL A 38 -7.58 -5.94 23.47
N PRO A 39 -7.56 -6.77 24.53
CA PRO A 39 -6.36 -7.45 25.02
C PRO A 39 -5.99 -8.70 24.20
N LYS A 40 -6.09 -8.62 22.87
CA LYS A 40 -5.75 -9.67 21.90
C LYS A 40 -4.83 -9.13 20.82
N ARG A 41 -4.09 -10.02 20.15
CA ARG A 41 -3.37 -9.64 18.92
C ARG A 41 -4.40 -9.41 17.83
N MET A 42 -4.18 -8.44 16.94
CA MET A 42 -5.14 -8.11 15.88
C MET A 42 -5.48 -9.33 15.00
N GLY A 43 -4.51 -10.23 14.77
CA GLY A 43 -4.72 -11.46 14.00
C GLY A 43 -5.63 -12.49 14.69
N ASP A 44 -5.84 -12.37 16.00
CA ASP A 44 -6.71 -13.24 16.80
C ASP A 44 -8.09 -12.60 17.07
N CYS A 45 -8.32 -11.38 16.55
CA CYS A 45 -9.55 -10.62 16.74
C CYS A 45 -10.59 -10.93 15.65
N THR A 46 -11.84 -10.91 16.05
CA THR A 46 -12.98 -10.77 15.14
C THR A 46 -13.07 -9.34 14.59
N GLY A 47 -13.90 -9.14 13.56
CA GLY A 47 -14.15 -7.80 13.03
C GLY A 47 -14.76 -6.84 14.06
N ALA A 48 -15.67 -7.33 14.90
CA ALA A 48 -16.27 -6.55 15.99
C ALA A 48 -15.22 -6.11 17.02
N GLU A 49 -14.28 -6.99 17.38
CA GLU A 49 -13.20 -6.65 18.30
C GLU A 49 -12.21 -5.63 17.70
N ILE A 50 -11.96 -5.67 16.39
CA ILE A 50 -11.17 -4.62 15.73
C ILE A 50 -11.90 -3.28 15.74
N LEU A 51 -13.23 -3.30 15.57
CA LEU A 51 -14.07 -2.11 15.68
C LEU A 51 -14.04 -1.52 17.09
N ASP A 52 -14.11 -2.36 18.12
CA ASP A 52 -14.02 -1.93 19.51
C ASP A 52 -12.67 -1.28 19.84
N GLU A 53 -11.57 -1.83 19.33
CA GLU A 53 -10.25 -1.19 19.46
C GLU A 53 -10.26 0.20 18.82
N LEU A 54 -10.80 0.33 17.61
CA LEU A 54 -10.87 1.61 16.89
C LEU A 54 -11.73 2.63 17.65
N LEU A 55 -12.92 2.23 18.11
CA LEU A 55 -13.83 3.09 18.88
C LEU A 55 -13.17 3.60 20.16
N GLY A 56 -12.43 2.74 20.85
CA GLY A 56 -11.66 3.13 22.03
C GLY A 56 -10.62 4.22 21.75
N HIS A 57 -9.88 4.12 20.63
CA HIS A 57 -8.92 5.17 20.24
C HIS A 57 -9.61 6.48 19.81
N LEU A 58 -10.83 6.41 19.28
CA LEU A 58 -11.61 7.59 18.89
C LEU A 58 -12.38 8.23 20.06
N GLY A 59 -12.56 7.50 21.16
CA GLY A 59 -13.35 7.95 22.32
C GLY A 59 -14.85 8.00 22.06
N PHE A 60 -15.37 7.14 21.18
CA PHE A 60 -16.77 7.12 20.73
C PHE A 60 -17.63 6.13 21.52
N ASP A 61 -17.49 6.15 22.85
CA ASP A 61 -18.21 5.23 23.74
C ASP A 61 -19.73 5.50 23.76
N ASP A 62 -20.15 6.73 23.45
CA ASP A 62 -21.54 7.18 23.46
C ASP A 62 -22.39 6.63 22.30
N ILE A 63 -21.75 6.24 21.19
CA ILE A 63 -22.40 5.67 20.00
C ILE A 63 -21.98 4.21 19.74
N ALA A 64 -21.21 3.61 20.64
CA ALA A 64 -20.55 2.34 20.37
C ALA A 64 -21.54 1.19 20.06
N ASP A 65 -22.69 1.15 20.73
CA ASP A 65 -23.71 0.12 20.50
C ASP A 65 -24.35 0.25 19.12
N GLU A 66 -24.72 1.47 18.70
CA GLU A 66 -25.25 1.73 17.36
C GLU A 66 -24.22 1.38 16.27
N VAL A 67 -22.95 1.75 16.48
CA VAL A 67 -21.87 1.45 15.52
C VAL A 67 -21.66 -0.05 15.39
N ARG A 68 -21.71 -0.82 16.49
CA ARG A 68 -21.62 -2.29 16.46
C ARG A 68 -22.76 -2.94 15.69
N GLU A 69 -23.98 -2.41 15.81
CA GLU A 69 -25.16 -2.97 15.15
C GLU A 69 -25.19 -2.66 13.65
N THR A 70 -24.69 -1.49 13.26
CA THR A 70 -24.78 -0.99 11.87
C THR A 70 -23.51 -1.22 11.05
N THR A 71 -22.38 -1.58 11.66
CA THR A 71 -21.09 -1.73 10.96
C THR A 71 -20.73 -3.19 10.71
N ARG A 72 -20.54 -3.53 9.43
CA ARG A 72 -19.95 -4.81 9.03
C ARG A 72 -18.44 -4.68 8.83
N VAL A 73 -17.66 -5.38 9.66
CA VAL A 73 -16.19 -5.44 9.50
C VAL A 73 -15.78 -6.75 8.84
N THR A 74 -15.09 -6.64 7.70
CA THR A 74 -14.43 -7.77 7.03
C THR A 74 -12.93 -7.66 7.22
N THR A 75 -12.31 -8.71 7.76
CA THR A 75 -10.87 -8.74 8.04
C THR A 75 -10.12 -9.51 6.96
N VAL A 76 -8.87 -9.11 6.70
CA VAL A 76 -7.97 -9.82 5.79
C VAL A 76 -6.57 -9.87 6.38
N GLN A 77 -6.01 -11.07 6.44
CA GLN A 77 -4.60 -11.28 6.83
C GLN A 77 -3.78 -11.49 5.56
N MET A 78 -2.78 -10.63 5.36
CA MET A 78 -1.92 -10.64 4.17
C MET A 78 -0.46 -10.86 4.58
N PRO A 79 0.00 -12.12 4.69
CA PRO A 79 1.34 -12.42 5.20
C PRO A 79 2.48 -11.81 4.37
N TYR A 80 2.21 -11.50 3.10
CA TYR A 80 3.19 -10.94 2.17
C TYR A 80 2.89 -9.48 1.74
N ALA A 81 1.97 -8.77 2.41
CA ALA A 81 1.62 -7.39 2.05
C ALA A 81 2.86 -6.46 1.96
N THR A 82 3.81 -6.65 2.86
CA THR A 82 5.05 -5.88 2.97
C THR A 82 6.28 -6.60 2.40
N ALA A 83 6.11 -7.76 1.74
CA ALA A 83 7.24 -8.56 1.25
C ALA A 83 8.17 -7.80 0.29
N ARG A 84 7.63 -6.83 -0.46
CA ARG A 84 8.37 -5.96 -1.38
C ARG A 84 9.38 -5.03 -0.69
N PHE A 85 9.22 -4.78 0.60
CA PHE A 85 10.10 -3.95 1.41
C PHE A 85 11.13 -4.74 2.21
N GLN A 86 11.16 -6.07 2.07
CA GLN A 86 12.19 -6.87 2.72
C GLN A 86 13.59 -6.42 2.26
N ARG A 87 14.55 -6.58 3.16
CA ARG A 87 15.97 -6.33 2.84
C ARG A 87 16.34 -7.19 1.64
N ARG A 88 17.02 -6.58 0.68
CA ARG A 88 17.46 -7.24 -0.55
C ARG A 88 18.82 -6.74 -1.00
N ALA A 89 19.56 -7.61 -1.68
CA ALA A 89 20.66 -7.24 -2.56
C ALA A 89 20.12 -6.89 -3.95
N ALA A 90 20.93 -6.20 -4.76
CA ALA A 90 20.59 -5.89 -6.16
C ALA A 90 20.35 -7.15 -7.01
N SER A 91 20.95 -8.28 -6.62
CA SER A 91 20.81 -9.58 -7.31
C SER A 91 19.54 -10.35 -6.97
N ASP A 92 18.79 -9.95 -5.94
CA ASP A 92 17.66 -10.75 -5.44
C ASP A 92 16.42 -10.67 -6.33
N ARG A 93 16.39 -9.71 -7.26
CA ARG A 93 15.30 -9.51 -8.22
C ARG A 93 15.85 -9.66 -9.64
N PRO A 94 15.15 -10.38 -10.53
CA PRO A 94 15.55 -10.47 -11.92
C PRO A 94 15.32 -9.13 -12.63
N LEU A 95 16.11 -8.84 -13.67
CA LEU A 95 15.76 -7.80 -14.63
C LEU A 95 14.39 -8.10 -15.26
N VAL A 96 13.68 -7.05 -15.70
CA VAL A 96 12.42 -7.22 -16.46
C VAL A 96 12.62 -8.16 -17.65
N VAL A 97 13.68 -7.93 -18.42
CA VAL A 97 14.14 -8.85 -19.46
C VAL A 97 15.57 -9.28 -19.08
N PRO A 98 15.74 -10.52 -18.58
CA PRO A 98 17.07 -11.05 -18.28
C PRO A 98 17.97 -11.13 -19.51
N ASP A 99 19.28 -11.07 -19.29
CA ASP A 99 20.26 -11.22 -20.37
C ASP A 99 20.05 -12.57 -21.10
N GLY A 100 19.94 -12.51 -22.42
CA GLY A 100 19.68 -13.69 -23.27
C GLY A 100 18.23 -14.16 -23.31
N ALA A 101 17.29 -13.50 -22.61
CA ALA A 101 15.87 -13.80 -22.76
C ALA A 101 15.37 -13.42 -24.16
N VAL A 102 14.85 -14.40 -24.89
CA VAL A 102 14.41 -14.22 -26.29
C VAL A 102 12.92 -13.93 -26.41
N ASN A 103 12.11 -14.49 -25.52
CA ASN A 103 10.64 -14.50 -25.65
C ASN A 103 9.89 -14.47 -24.31
N PHE A 104 10.56 -14.10 -23.21
CA PHE A 104 9.93 -14.00 -21.90
C PHE A 104 10.43 -12.78 -21.13
N ALA A 105 9.65 -12.36 -20.14
CA ALA A 105 9.96 -11.25 -19.25
C ALA A 105 9.32 -11.49 -17.88
N PHE A 106 9.91 -10.91 -16.83
CA PHE A 106 9.30 -10.82 -15.50
C PHE A 106 8.66 -9.44 -15.31
N LEU A 107 7.46 -9.41 -14.73
CA LEU A 107 6.70 -8.17 -14.52
C LEU A 107 6.28 -8.03 -13.05
N GLY A 108 5.93 -6.81 -12.65
CA GLY A 108 5.34 -6.50 -11.35
C GLY A 108 6.35 -5.99 -10.34
N GLN A 109 6.11 -6.28 -9.06
CA GLN A 109 6.76 -5.55 -7.95
C GLN A 109 8.02 -6.24 -7.40
N PHE A 110 8.36 -7.41 -7.93
CA PHE A 110 9.53 -8.21 -7.52
C PHE A 110 10.58 -8.33 -8.62
N VAL A 111 10.57 -7.42 -9.60
CA VAL A 111 11.59 -7.32 -10.65
C VAL A 111 12.49 -6.13 -10.37
N GLU A 112 13.64 -6.09 -11.02
CA GLU A 112 14.58 -4.98 -10.94
C GLU A 112 14.26 -3.94 -12.02
N LEU A 113 13.91 -2.75 -11.56
CA LEU A 113 13.76 -1.54 -12.35
C LEU A 113 14.50 -0.41 -11.64
N PRO A 114 15.50 0.21 -12.28
CA PRO A 114 16.21 1.35 -11.72
C PRO A 114 15.26 2.51 -11.40
N GLU A 115 15.61 3.27 -10.36
CA GLU A 115 15.04 4.60 -10.08
C GLU A 115 13.51 4.63 -9.89
N SER A 116 12.90 3.49 -9.60
CA SER A 116 11.46 3.33 -9.48
C SER A 116 11.09 2.71 -8.12
N ALA A 117 9.98 3.14 -7.52
CA ALA A 117 9.55 2.66 -6.21
C ALA A 117 8.64 1.42 -6.34
N ALA A 118 9.09 0.25 -5.86
CA ALA A 118 8.45 -1.05 -6.07
C ALA A 118 7.00 -1.19 -5.57
N SER A 119 6.53 -0.31 -4.66
CA SER A 119 5.21 -0.41 -4.05
C SER A 119 4.09 0.28 -4.82
N THR A 120 4.37 0.88 -5.98
CA THR A 120 3.40 1.65 -6.75
C THR A 120 2.81 0.85 -7.91
N ALA A 121 1.63 1.26 -8.38
CA ALA A 121 1.07 0.77 -9.64
C ALA A 121 1.96 1.16 -10.83
N GLU A 122 2.58 2.34 -10.77
CA GLU A 122 3.54 2.84 -11.76
C GLU A 122 4.69 1.84 -11.99
N TYR A 123 5.25 1.24 -10.93
CA TYR A 123 6.32 0.26 -11.05
C TYR A 123 5.91 -0.96 -11.91
N ALA A 124 4.71 -1.48 -11.66
CA ALA A 124 4.18 -2.61 -12.41
C ALA A 124 3.92 -2.23 -13.87
N VAL A 125 3.33 -1.06 -14.13
CA VAL A 125 3.10 -0.55 -15.48
C VAL A 125 4.42 -0.34 -16.22
N ARG A 126 5.42 0.25 -15.56
CA ARG A 126 6.74 0.48 -16.14
C ARG A 126 7.44 -0.84 -16.49
N SER A 127 7.32 -1.86 -15.65
CA SER A 127 7.86 -3.20 -15.96
C SER A 127 7.22 -3.79 -17.23
N ALA A 128 5.89 -3.68 -17.35
CA ALA A 128 5.17 -4.16 -18.52
C ALA A 128 5.57 -3.38 -19.78
N MET A 129 5.70 -2.05 -19.68
CA MET A 129 6.13 -1.20 -20.78
C MET A 129 7.54 -1.56 -21.24
N THR A 130 8.49 -1.75 -20.31
CA THR A 130 9.86 -2.19 -20.62
C THR A 130 9.88 -3.52 -21.37
N ALA A 131 9.12 -4.52 -20.91
CA ALA A 131 9.06 -5.83 -21.56
C ALA A 131 8.48 -5.74 -22.98
N VAL A 132 7.38 -5.01 -23.16
CA VAL A 132 6.73 -4.85 -24.47
C VAL A 132 7.63 -4.10 -25.44
N HIS A 133 8.27 -3.02 -25.00
CA HIS A 133 9.18 -2.25 -25.86
C HIS A 133 10.36 -3.10 -26.33
N HIS A 134 10.94 -3.90 -25.43
CA HIS A 134 12.04 -4.80 -25.77
C HIS A 134 11.61 -5.88 -26.78
N HIS A 135 10.57 -6.66 -26.47
CA HIS A 135 10.20 -7.84 -27.26
C HIS A 135 9.54 -7.52 -28.60
N PHE A 136 8.88 -6.36 -28.71
CA PHE A 136 8.16 -5.96 -29.93
C PHE A 136 8.82 -4.80 -30.69
N GLY A 137 10.01 -4.36 -30.27
CA GLY A 137 10.77 -3.33 -30.98
C GLY A 137 10.00 -2.01 -31.11
N VAL A 138 9.30 -1.60 -30.04
CA VAL A 138 8.48 -0.37 -30.07
C VAL A 138 9.39 0.85 -30.16
N ASP A 139 9.35 1.56 -31.28
CA ASP A 139 10.11 2.79 -31.54
C ASP A 139 9.48 4.03 -30.88
N ARG A 140 9.21 3.91 -29.59
CA ARG A 140 8.76 5.01 -28.74
C ARG A 140 9.55 4.95 -27.45
N GLY A 141 10.02 6.10 -26.96
CA GLY A 141 10.69 6.18 -25.67
C GLY A 141 9.76 5.82 -24.51
N ILE A 142 10.31 5.12 -23.50
CA ILE A 142 9.65 4.94 -22.20
C ILE A 142 9.82 6.24 -21.41
N PRO A 143 8.76 6.80 -20.80
CA PRO A 143 8.87 7.99 -19.97
C PRO A 143 9.94 7.82 -18.87
N ALA A 144 10.77 8.85 -18.70
CA ALA A 144 11.77 8.90 -17.63
C ALA A 144 11.07 9.07 -16.27
N ALA A 145 11.75 8.60 -15.20
CA ALA A 145 11.29 8.89 -13.85
C ALA A 145 11.47 10.39 -13.56
N TYR A 146 10.59 10.95 -12.75
CA TYR A 146 10.73 12.33 -12.32
C TYR A 146 11.80 12.46 -11.23
N HIS A 147 12.85 13.25 -11.49
CA HIS A 147 13.93 13.50 -10.53
C HIS A 147 13.73 14.83 -9.80
N GLY A 148 12.75 14.89 -8.89
CA GLY A 148 12.39 16.14 -8.22
C GLY A 148 13.54 16.83 -7.49
N LEU A 149 14.46 16.09 -6.86
CA LEU A 149 15.62 16.68 -6.16
C LEU A 149 16.67 17.30 -7.10
N ALA A 150 16.58 17.08 -8.41
CA ALA A 150 17.42 17.77 -9.38
C ALA A 150 16.95 19.22 -9.63
N ASP A 151 15.71 19.55 -9.27
CA ASP A 151 15.19 20.93 -9.29
C ASP A 151 15.63 21.67 -8.01
N PRO A 152 16.41 22.78 -8.11
CA PRO A 152 16.90 23.52 -6.95
C PRO A 152 15.79 24.06 -6.04
N GLU A 153 14.64 24.45 -6.58
CA GLU A 153 13.53 24.96 -5.79
C GLU A 153 12.85 23.85 -5.00
N VAL A 154 12.67 22.67 -5.62
CA VAL A 154 12.18 21.47 -4.94
C VAL A 154 13.14 21.04 -3.84
N ALA A 155 14.45 21.01 -4.12
CA ALA A 155 15.47 20.64 -3.14
C ALA A 155 15.50 21.64 -1.96
N ARG A 156 15.42 22.94 -2.24
CA ARG A 156 15.33 23.98 -1.20
C ARG A 156 14.08 23.82 -0.34
N SER A 157 12.93 23.55 -0.96
CA SER A 157 11.68 23.30 -0.25
C SER A 157 11.78 22.07 0.64
N ALA A 158 12.30 20.96 0.13
CA ALA A 158 12.48 19.72 0.88
C ALA A 158 13.40 19.92 2.09
N LEU A 159 14.51 20.65 1.92
CA LEU A 159 15.44 20.95 3.02
C LEU A 159 14.77 21.80 4.11
N ARG A 160 14.01 22.83 3.72
CA ARG A 160 13.28 23.66 4.69
C ARG A 160 12.27 22.84 5.49
N THR A 161 11.52 21.96 4.85
CA THR A 161 10.55 21.09 5.53
C THR A 161 11.24 20.09 6.46
N ALA A 162 12.39 19.55 6.08
CA ALA A 162 13.13 18.58 6.91
C ALA A 162 13.81 19.21 8.14
N LEU A 163 14.08 20.52 8.10
CA LEU A 163 14.72 21.26 9.20
C LEU A 163 13.74 22.07 10.06
N ALA A 164 12.46 22.10 9.69
CA ALA A 164 11.39 22.73 10.46
C ALA A 164 10.87 21.80 11.55
#